data_AF-A0A7X6CQD6-F1
#
_entry.id   AF-A0A7X6CQD6-F1
#
_cell.length_a   1.000
_cell.length_b   1.000
_cell.length_c   1.000
_cell.angle_alpha   90.00
_cell.angle_beta   90.00
_cell.angle_gamma   90.00
#
_symmetry.space_group_name_H-M   'P 1'
#
loop_
_entity.id
_entity.type
_entity.pdbx_description
1 polymer ?
#
loop_
_entity_poly.entity_id
_entity_poly.type
_entity_poly.pdbx_seq_one_letter_code
_entity_poly.pdbx_strand_id
1 'polypeptide(L)'
;MSEKYARWQDYSEPPDGTGIYSKVCQTQQVMRLTQAQLESHPAWHGFGKAAGKHPPLRGWLAAPLTARDGKNLGVIQLSDKYEGEFGEDDESLLVQLAQAVSGAIDNARLYEASVQANRMKDEFLATLSHELRSPLNAILGWTQLLRNRTFNPATTMRALETIERNARLQTQLIEDLLDISRIIRGKLTLNPCPVNLIS
;
A
#
# COMPACT_ATOMS: atom_id res chain seq x y z
N MET A 1 -6.26 32.54 8.00
CA MET A 1 -4.85 32.75 7.58
C MET A 1 -4.46 34.19 7.86
N SER A 2 -3.23 34.44 8.31
CA SER A 2 -2.73 35.80 8.58
C SER A 2 -2.63 36.61 7.28
N GLU A 3 -3.00 37.90 7.31
CA GLU A 3 -2.82 38.85 6.19
C GLU A 3 -1.35 38.90 5.72
N LYS A 4 -0.41 38.65 6.62
CA LYS A 4 1.04 38.62 6.37
C LYS A 4 1.45 37.67 5.23
N TYR A 5 0.70 36.59 4.98
CA TYR A 5 1.02 35.60 3.94
C TYR A 5 -0.01 35.53 2.81
N ALA A 6 -0.90 36.52 2.69
CA ALA A 6 -1.94 36.52 1.66
C ALA A 6 -1.37 36.33 0.23
N ARG A 7 -0.17 36.88 -0.04
CA ARG A 7 0.51 36.77 -1.34
C ARG A 7 1.07 35.37 -1.68
N TRP A 8 1.06 34.42 -0.74
CA TRP A 8 1.58 33.06 -0.92
C TRP A 8 0.54 31.97 -0.66
N GLN A 9 -0.76 32.32 -0.65
CA GLN A 9 -1.83 31.34 -0.39
C GLN A 9 -1.81 30.17 -1.38
N ASP A 10 -1.43 30.42 -2.63
CA ASP A 10 -1.34 29.41 -3.69
C ASP A 10 0.08 28.82 -3.86
N TYR A 11 1.02 29.14 -2.97
CA TYR A 11 2.36 28.59 -3.04
C TYR A 11 2.36 27.11 -2.63
N SER A 12 2.67 26.22 -3.58
CA SER A 12 2.70 24.77 -3.37
C SER A 12 3.82 24.12 -4.21
N GLU A 13 5.03 24.66 -4.15
CA GLU A 13 6.18 23.98 -4.76
C GLU A 13 6.75 22.95 -3.77
N PRO A 14 6.81 21.67 -4.15
CA PRO A 14 7.36 20.63 -3.28
C PRO A 14 8.87 20.85 -3.12
N PRO A 15 9.43 20.59 -1.92
CA PRO A 15 10.87 20.57 -1.76
C PRO A 15 11.47 19.49 -2.68
N ASP A 16 12.61 19.78 -3.29
CA ASP A 16 13.30 18.88 -4.22
C ASP A 16 13.96 17.66 -3.53
N GLY A 17 13.78 17.53 -2.22
CA GLY A 17 14.34 16.45 -1.40
C GLY A 17 15.83 16.63 -1.09
N THR A 18 16.41 17.79 -1.40
CA THR A 18 17.83 18.08 -1.18
C THR A 18 18.05 19.08 -0.04
N GLY A 19 19.32 19.34 0.26
CA GLY A 19 19.72 20.35 1.24
C GLY A 19 19.28 20.05 2.67
N ILE A 20 18.87 21.10 3.38
CA ILE A 20 18.61 21.05 4.81
C ILE A 20 17.44 20.12 5.16
N TYR A 21 16.43 20.04 4.30
CA TYR A 21 15.26 19.17 4.48
C TYR A 21 15.66 17.69 4.42
N SER A 22 16.55 17.34 3.47
CA SER A 22 17.11 15.98 3.35
C SER A 22 17.88 15.58 4.60
N LYS A 23 18.60 16.54 5.21
CA LYS A 23 19.43 16.28 6.39
C LYS A 23 18.60 15.79 7.57
N VAL A 24 17.45 16.42 7.84
CA VAL A 24 16.49 15.97 8.90
C VAL A 24 16.02 14.55 8.64
N CYS A 25 15.69 14.22 7.38
CA CYS A 25 15.26 12.88 7.01
C CYS A 25 16.38 11.84 7.18
N GLN A 26 17.62 12.18 6.85
CA GLN A 26 18.79 11.30 6.95
C GLN A 26 19.24 11.08 8.39
N THR A 27 19.28 12.13 9.20
CA THR A 27 19.72 12.05 10.60
C THR A 27 18.63 11.51 11.52
N GLN A 28 17.37 11.58 11.10
CA GLN A 28 16.20 11.29 11.92
C GLN A 28 16.21 12.08 13.25
N GLN A 29 16.75 13.30 13.21
CA GLN A 29 16.84 14.19 14.35
C GLN A 29 16.08 15.48 14.07
N VAL A 30 15.42 15.99 15.11
CA VAL A 30 14.83 17.32 15.10
C VAL A 30 15.94 18.37 14.91
N MET A 31 15.66 19.40 14.13
CA MET A 31 16.57 20.52 13.90
C MET A 31 15.85 21.82 14.22
N ARG A 32 16.46 22.63 15.09
CA ARG A 32 15.96 23.93 15.51
C ARG A 32 17.04 24.97 15.24
N LEU A 33 16.82 25.80 14.23
CA LEU A 33 17.80 26.77 13.73
C LEU A 33 17.17 28.16 13.69
N THR A 34 17.88 29.14 14.28
CA THR A 34 17.59 30.56 14.01
C THR A 34 17.85 30.89 12.53
N GLN A 35 17.40 32.05 12.06
CA GLN A 35 17.63 32.44 10.67
C GLN A 35 19.12 32.45 10.29
N ALA A 36 19.96 33.05 11.14
CA ALA A 36 21.40 33.12 10.92
C ALA A 36 22.05 31.72 10.89
N GLN A 37 21.63 30.83 11.80
CA GLN A 37 22.13 29.45 11.83
C GLN A 37 21.71 28.67 10.59
N LEU A 38 20.45 28.82 10.15
CA LEU A 38 19.94 28.18 8.93
C LEU A 38 20.77 28.61 7.71
N GLU A 39 20.95 29.92 7.52
CA GLU A 39 21.68 30.46 6.38
C GLU A 39 23.18 30.09 6.38
N SER A 40 23.75 29.91 7.58
CA SER A 40 25.15 29.48 7.73
C SER A 40 25.36 27.97 7.60
N HIS A 41 24.28 27.17 7.60
CA HIS A 41 24.40 25.72 7.63
C HIS A 41 24.91 25.17 6.28
N PRO A 42 25.89 24.25 6.22
CA PRO A 42 26.47 23.78 4.95
C PRO A 42 25.48 23.10 4.00
N ALA A 43 24.42 22.49 4.54
CA ALA A 43 23.34 21.89 3.77
C ALA A 43 22.25 22.89 3.32
N TRP A 44 22.36 24.17 3.69
CA TRP A 44 21.45 25.20 3.24
C TRP A 44 21.83 25.68 1.83
N HIS A 45 20.88 25.54 0.90
CA HIS A 45 21.07 25.93 -0.51
C HIS A 45 20.05 27.00 -0.95
N GLY A 46 19.32 27.59 0.00
CA GLY A 46 18.17 28.44 -0.29
C GLY A 46 17.03 27.68 -0.96
N PHE A 47 16.24 28.39 -1.76
CA PHE A 47 15.06 27.84 -2.43
C PHE A 47 15.25 27.64 -3.94
N GLY A 48 16.50 27.69 -4.44
CA GLY A 48 16.80 27.53 -5.86
C GLY A 48 15.96 28.45 -6.76
N LYS A 49 15.28 27.87 -7.75
CA LYS A 49 14.39 28.59 -8.69
C LYS A 49 13.18 29.24 -7.99
N ALA A 50 12.84 28.76 -6.80
CA ALA A 50 11.72 29.26 -6.00
C ALA A 50 12.09 30.49 -5.15
N ALA A 51 13.35 30.96 -5.15
CA ALA A 51 13.81 32.01 -4.24
C ALA A 51 12.97 33.30 -4.28
N GLY A 52 12.41 33.67 -5.45
CA GLY A 52 11.53 34.83 -5.59
C GLY A 52 10.05 34.58 -5.25
N LYS A 53 9.66 33.33 -5.04
CA LYS A 53 8.28 32.90 -4.81
C LYS A 53 8.07 32.25 -3.44
N HIS A 54 9.13 31.76 -2.79
CA HIS A 54 9.04 31.11 -1.50
C HIS A 54 8.79 32.16 -0.39
N PRO A 55 7.90 31.90 0.59
CA PRO A 55 7.76 32.76 1.76
C PRO A 55 9.08 32.83 2.55
N PRO A 56 9.42 33.96 3.19
CA PRO A 56 10.64 34.01 3.98
C PRO A 56 10.55 32.97 5.11
N LEU A 57 11.56 32.11 5.22
CA LEU A 57 11.81 31.42 6.48
C LEU A 57 12.37 32.47 7.44
N ARG A 58 11.85 32.55 8.65
CA ARG A 58 12.39 33.37 9.75
C ARG A 58 12.55 32.45 10.94
N GLY A 59 13.72 31.81 10.99
CA GLY A 59 13.93 30.63 11.84
C GLY A 59 13.20 29.40 11.31
N TRP A 60 13.69 28.22 11.69
CA TRP A 60 13.23 26.95 11.17
C TRP A 60 13.31 25.87 12.24
N LEU A 61 12.18 25.20 12.45
CA LEU A 61 12.07 24.05 13.33
C LEU A 61 11.47 22.90 12.52
N ALA A 62 12.18 21.79 12.42
CA ALA A 62 11.75 20.65 11.63
C ALA A 62 11.99 19.32 12.35
N ALA A 63 11.01 18.43 12.24
CA ALA A 63 11.05 17.09 12.82
C ALA A 63 10.77 16.04 11.74
N PRO A 64 11.48 14.90 11.75
CA PRO A 64 11.22 13.82 10.81
C PRO A 64 9.88 13.14 11.16
N LEU A 65 9.12 12.78 10.14
CA LEU A 65 8.00 11.85 10.27
C LEU A 65 8.57 10.45 10.06
N THR A 66 8.75 9.68 11.13
CA THR A 66 9.30 8.32 11.05
C THR A 66 8.22 7.29 11.38
N ALA A 67 8.10 6.26 10.55
CA ALA A 67 7.23 5.12 10.76
C ALA A 67 7.74 4.20 11.89
N ARG A 68 6.89 3.28 12.35
CA ARG A 68 7.26 2.31 13.40
C ARG A 68 8.43 1.39 13.02
N ASP A 69 8.62 1.12 11.73
CA ASP A 69 9.71 0.29 11.20
C ASP A 69 11.02 1.08 10.96
N GLY A 70 11.05 2.36 11.34
CA GLY A 70 12.18 3.26 11.14
C GLY A 70 12.23 3.91 9.75
N LYS A 71 11.27 3.63 8.86
CA LYS A 71 11.20 4.28 7.54
C LYS A 71 10.85 5.75 7.67
N ASN A 72 11.57 6.62 6.96
CA ASN A 72 11.20 8.03 6.86
C ASN A 72 9.94 8.19 5.97
N LEU A 73 8.92 8.83 6.52
CA LEU A 73 7.65 9.18 5.88
C LEU A 73 7.66 10.61 5.32
N GLY A 74 8.59 11.45 5.79
CA GLY A 74 8.78 12.82 5.37
C GLY A 74 9.33 13.69 6.49
N VAL A 75 9.02 14.98 6.41
CA VAL A 75 9.38 15.99 7.40
C VAL A 75 8.18 16.89 7.66
N ILE A 76 7.97 17.26 8.92
CA ILE A 76 7.09 18.35 9.31
C ILE A 76 7.95 19.54 9.74
N GLN A 77 7.56 20.74 9.34
CA GLN A 77 8.34 21.94 9.61
C GLN A 77 7.47 23.14 9.99
N LEU A 78 8.04 24.00 10.81
CA LEU A 78 7.51 25.30 11.22
C LEU A 78 8.57 26.36 10.94
N SER A 79 8.11 27.56 10.61
CA SER A 79 8.98 28.72 10.36
C SER A 79 8.25 30.00 10.69
N ASP A 80 8.99 31.09 10.93
CA ASP A 80 8.44 32.42 11.18
C ASP A 80 7.46 32.42 12.36
N LYS A 81 7.98 31.96 13.52
CA LYS A 81 7.27 31.99 14.79
C LYS A 81 6.77 33.40 15.08
N TYR A 82 5.56 33.50 15.62
CA TYR A 82 4.89 34.79 15.82
C TYR A 82 5.70 35.73 16.74
N GLU A 83 6.28 35.19 17.81
CA GLU A 83 7.12 35.91 18.76
C GLU A 83 8.37 35.11 19.11
N GLY A 84 9.52 35.78 19.04
CA GLY A 84 10.83 35.22 19.40
C GLY A 84 11.32 34.11 18.46
N GLU A 85 12.38 33.44 18.90
CA GLU A 85 12.95 32.26 18.23
C GLU A 85 12.25 30.98 18.73
N PHE A 86 12.40 29.89 17.98
CA PHE A 86 11.95 28.58 18.44
C PHE A 86 12.79 28.13 19.65
N GLY A 87 12.10 27.73 20.72
CA GLY A 87 12.67 27.20 21.96
C GLY A 87 12.45 25.70 22.11
N GLU A 88 12.87 25.17 23.26
CA GLU A 88 12.74 23.74 23.59
C GLU A 88 11.29 23.28 23.71
N ASP A 89 10.39 24.15 24.19
CA ASP A 89 8.96 23.85 24.27
C ASP A 89 8.34 23.66 22.88
N ASP A 90 8.72 24.49 21.91
CA ASP A 90 8.25 24.36 20.52
C ASP A 90 8.77 23.06 19.90
N GLU A 91 10.02 22.71 20.20
CA GLU A 91 10.66 21.48 19.75
C GLU A 91 9.93 20.26 20.29
N SER A 92 9.66 20.22 21.60
CA SER A 92 8.90 19.15 22.26
C SER A 92 7.51 19.00 21.66
N LEU A 93 6.81 20.12 21.42
CA LEU A 93 5.49 20.12 20.81
C LEU A 93 5.52 19.61 19.36
N LEU A 94 6.51 20.04 18.56
CA LEU A 94 6.64 19.55 17.19
C LEU A 94 6.99 18.06 17.16
N VAL A 95 7.83 17.57 18.06
CA VAL A 95 8.16 16.14 18.16
C VAL A 95 6.90 15.32 18.49
N GLN A 96 6.08 15.77 19.44
CA GLN A 96 4.82 15.11 19.78
C GLN A 96 3.84 15.09 18.60
N LEU A 97 3.72 16.22 17.89
CA LEU A 97 2.91 16.30 16.66
C LEU A 97 3.45 15.36 15.57
N ALA A 98 4.76 15.33 15.36
CA ALA A 98 5.40 14.46 14.39
C ALA A 98 5.10 12.98 14.69
N GLN A 99 5.19 12.57 15.95
CA GLN A 99 4.84 11.21 16.39
C GLN A 99 3.37 10.87 16.14
N ALA A 100 2.45 11.79 16.46
CA ALA A 100 1.03 11.60 16.22
C ALA A 100 0.69 11.50 14.73
N VAL A 101 1.26 12.37 13.90
CA VAL A 101 1.08 12.38 12.45
C VAL A 101 1.67 11.11 11.82
N SER A 102 2.89 10.72 12.21
CA SER A 102 3.50 9.45 11.79
C SER A 102 2.60 8.26 12.09
N GLY A 103 2.07 8.18 13.32
CA GLY A 103 1.16 7.11 13.71
C GLY A 103 -0.12 7.08 12.88
N ALA A 104 -0.69 8.24 12.58
CA ALA A 104 -1.88 8.36 11.74
C ALA A 104 -1.62 7.92 10.28
N ILE A 105 -0.48 8.33 9.70
CA ILE A 105 -0.07 7.94 8.35
C ILE A 105 0.13 6.42 8.26
N ASP A 106 0.86 5.83 9.21
CA ASP A 106 1.09 4.39 9.25
C ASP A 106 -0.23 3.62 9.39
N ASN A 107 -1.12 4.08 10.28
CA ASN A 107 -2.43 3.45 10.47
C ASN A 107 -3.29 3.52 9.19
N ALA A 108 -3.29 4.66 8.50
CA ALA A 108 -4.02 4.82 7.24
C ALA A 108 -3.49 3.86 6.17
N ARG A 109 -2.16 3.74 6.03
CA ARG A 109 -1.54 2.80 5.08
C ARG A 109 -1.85 1.34 5.41
N LEU A 110 -1.79 0.96 6.68
CA LEU A 110 -2.12 -0.39 7.11
C LEU A 110 -3.60 -0.70 6.86
N TYR A 111 -4.48 0.26 7.11
CA TYR A 111 -5.90 0.13 6.83
C TYR A 111 -6.17 -0.03 5.33
N GLU A 112 -5.58 0.80 4.48
CA GLU A 112 -5.69 0.67 3.03
C GLU A 112 -5.20 -0.70 2.54
N ALA A 113 -4.04 -1.16 3.01
CA ALA A 113 -3.51 -2.47 2.67
C ALA A 113 -4.48 -3.60 3.09
N SER A 114 -5.09 -3.49 4.27
CA SER A 114 -6.11 -4.44 4.74
C SER A 114 -7.36 -4.43 3.87
N VAL A 115 -7.87 -3.25 3.50
CA VAL A 115 -9.03 -3.11 2.62
C VAL A 115 -8.75 -3.71 1.24
N GLN A 116 -7.56 -3.46 0.67
CA GLN A 116 -7.17 -4.06 -0.61
C GLN A 116 -7.08 -5.58 -0.51
N ALA A 117 -6.47 -6.12 0.53
CA ALA A 117 -6.39 -7.56 0.74
C ALA A 117 -7.79 -8.19 0.89
N ASN A 118 -8.71 -7.53 1.61
CA ASN A 118 -10.07 -8.02 1.77
C ASN A 118 -10.84 -7.98 0.43
N ARG A 119 -10.67 -6.92 -0.36
CA ARG A 119 -11.26 -6.84 -1.69
C ARG A 119 -10.75 -7.94 -2.62
N MET A 120 -9.44 -8.19 -2.65
CA MET A 120 -8.85 -9.28 -3.43
C MET A 120 -9.40 -10.65 -3.00
N LYS A 121 -9.59 -10.87 -1.70
CA LYS A 121 -10.21 -12.07 -1.16
C LYS A 121 -11.66 -12.22 -1.64
N ASP A 122 -12.45 -11.15 -1.61
CA ASP A 122 -13.85 -11.18 -2.03
C ASP A 122 -13.96 -11.44 -3.55
N GLU A 123 -13.12 -10.80 -4.36
CA GLU A 123 -13.04 -11.02 -5.82
C GLU A 123 -12.61 -12.47 -6.15
N PHE A 124 -11.65 -13.02 -5.40
CA PHE A 124 -11.25 -14.41 -5.52
C PHE A 124 -12.40 -15.37 -5.18
N LEU A 125 -13.10 -15.16 -4.06
CA LEU A 125 -14.25 -15.98 -3.65
C LEU A 125 -15.41 -15.92 -4.65
N ALA A 126 -15.70 -14.73 -5.20
CA ALA A 126 -16.69 -14.57 -6.24
C ALA A 126 -16.33 -15.38 -7.49
N THR A 127 -15.09 -15.25 -7.97
CA THR A 127 -14.58 -15.99 -9.14
C THR A 127 -14.68 -17.49 -8.93
N LEU A 128 -14.18 -18.00 -7.80
CA LEU A 128 -14.28 -19.42 -7.45
C LEU A 128 -15.73 -19.92 -7.42
N SER A 129 -16.64 -19.13 -6.86
CA SER A 129 -18.06 -19.50 -6.81
C SER A 129 -18.64 -19.67 -8.22
N HIS A 130 -18.25 -18.83 -9.17
CA HIS A 130 -18.66 -18.96 -10.57
C HIS A 130 -18.05 -20.18 -11.25
N GLU A 131 -16.74 -20.39 -11.09
CA GLU A 131 -16.02 -21.51 -11.68
C GLU A 131 -16.49 -22.87 -11.15
N LEU A 132 -16.90 -22.94 -9.87
CA LEU A 132 -17.49 -24.16 -9.30
C LEU A 132 -18.92 -24.39 -9.77
N ARG A 133 -19.72 -23.33 -9.95
CA ARG A 133 -21.13 -23.43 -10.33
C ARG A 133 -21.32 -23.92 -11.77
N SER A 134 -20.47 -23.48 -12.70
CA SER A 134 -20.57 -23.85 -14.11
C SER A 134 -20.56 -25.38 -14.36
N PRO A 135 -19.54 -26.15 -13.91
CA PRO A 135 -19.52 -27.60 -14.09
C PRO A 135 -20.64 -28.28 -13.30
N LEU A 136 -20.98 -27.80 -12.10
CA LEU A 136 -22.09 -28.33 -11.31
C LEU A 136 -23.42 -28.22 -12.06
N ASN A 137 -23.69 -27.07 -12.67
CA ASN A 137 -24.91 -26.84 -13.45
C ASN A 137 -24.96 -27.77 -14.67
N ALA A 138 -23.83 -28.01 -15.35
CA ALA A 138 -23.75 -28.93 -16.46
C ALA A 138 -24.04 -30.38 -16.03
N ILE A 139 -23.48 -30.82 -14.90
CA ILE A 139 -23.73 -32.15 -14.32
C ILE A 139 -25.22 -32.29 -13.98
N LEU A 140 -25.76 -31.38 -13.18
CA LEU A 140 -27.17 -31.41 -12.75
C LEU A 140 -28.12 -31.36 -13.94
N GLY A 141 -27.85 -30.52 -14.94
CA GLY A 141 -28.66 -30.39 -16.15
C GLY A 141 -28.76 -31.70 -16.93
N TRP A 142 -27.62 -32.35 -17.21
CA TRP A 142 -27.63 -33.63 -17.92
C TRP A 142 -28.22 -34.78 -17.08
N THR A 143 -27.94 -34.84 -15.78
CA THR A 143 -28.57 -35.82 -14.90
C THR A 143 -30.09 -35.70 -14.87
N GLN A 144 -30.62 -34.47 -14.82
CA GLN A 144 -32.07 -34.22 -14.88
C GLN A 144 -32.67 -34.61 -16.23
N LEU A 145 -31.99 -34.28 -17.34
CA LEU A 145 -32.45 -34.65 -18.68
C LEU A 145 -32.48 -36.17 -18.87
N LEU A 146 -31.42 -36.87 -18.49
CA LEU A 146 -31.33 -38.34 -18.59
C LEU A 146 -32.37 -39.05 -17.72
N ARG A 147 -32.75 -38.47 -16.58
CA ARG A 147 -33.78 -39.03 -15.69
C ARG A 147 -35.19 -38.86 -16.26
N ASN A 148 -35.45 -37.74 -16.94
CA ASN A 148 -36.80 -37.35 -17.34
C ASN A 148 -37.11 -37.62 -18.83
N ARG A 149 -36.13 -38.02 -19.64
CA ARG A 149 -36.29 -38.24 -21.09
C ARG A 149 -35.50 -39.45 -21.55
N THR A 150 -36.05 -40.17 -22.54
CA THR A 150 -35.34 -41.23 -23.26
C THR A 150 -34.61 -40.61 -24.46
N PHE A 151 -33.30 -40.81 -24.53
CA PHE A 151 -32.47 -40.37 -25.65
C PHE A 151 -31.96 -41.57 -26.45
N ASN A 152 -31.50 -41.32 -27.68
CA ASN A 152 -30.78 -42.34 -28.44
C ASN A 152 -29.41 -42.67 -27.77
N PRO A 153 -28.80 -43.83 -28.06
CA PRO A 153 -27.55 -44.25 -27.43
C PRO A 153 -26.41 -43.23 -27.57
N ALA A 154 -26.26 -42.61 -28.75
CA ALA A 154 -25.22 -41.62 -29.01
C ALA A 154 -25.37 -40.34 -28.17
N THR A 155 -26.60 -39.89 -27.89
CA THR A 155 -26.85 -38.70 -27.06
C THR A 155 -26.71 -39.02 -25.57
N THR A 156 -27.10 -40.23 -25.16
CA THR A 156 -26.87 -40.73 -23.80
C THR A 156 -25.37 -40.79 -23.49
N MET A 157 -24.57 -41.31 -24.42
CA MET A 157 -23.11 -41.38 -24.27
C MET A 157 -22.48 -39.98 -24.13
N ARG A 158 -22.84 -39.03 -25.00
CA ARG A 158 -22.38 -37.63 -24.91
C ARG A 158 -22.77 -36.95 -23.59
N ALA A 159 -23.96 -37.23 -23.08
CA ALA A 159 -24.41 -36.70 -21.79
C ALA A 159 -23.55 -37.25 -20.63
N LEU A 160 -23.28 -38.56 -20.63
CA LEU A 160 -22.41 -39.20 -19.63
C LEU A 160 -20.97 -38.66 -19.69
N GLU A 161 -20.39 -38.53 -20.90
CA GLU A 161 -19.07 -37.92 -21.10
C GLU A 161 -19.02 -36.48 -20.58
N THR A 162 -20.08 -35.70 -20.81
CA THR A 162 -20.16 -34.32 -20.33
C THR A 162 -20.23 -34.28 -18.80
N ILE A 163 -21.01 -35.16 -18.17
CA ILE A 163 -21.07 -35.29 -16.71
C ILE A 163 -19.69 -35.66 -16.15
N GLU A 164 -19.04 -36.69 -16.69
CA GLU A 164 -17.74 -37.17 -16.22
C GLU A 164 -16.65 -36.09 -16.34
N ARG A 165 -16.59 -35.42 -17.49
CA ARG A 165 -15.63 -34.32 -17.72
C ARG A 165 -15.81 -33.21 -16.70
N ASN A 166 -17.05 -32.76 -16.46
CA ASN A 166 -17.31 -31.67 -15.53
C ASN A 166 -17.08 -32.09 -14.07
N ALA A 167 -17.35 -33.35 -13.71
CA ALA A 167 -17.02 -33.88 -12.39
C ALA A 167 -15.50 -33.87 -12.15
N ARG A 168 -14.71 -34.31 -13.14
CA ARG A 168 -13.23 -34.25 -13.06
C ARG A 168 -12.70 -32.82 -12.95
N LEU A 169 -13.23 -31.89 -13.75
CA LEU A 169 -12.87 -30.47 -13.66
C LEU A 169 -13.18 -29.90 -12.28
N GLN A 170 -14.34 -30.26 -11.69
CA GLN A 170 -14.71 -29.79 -10.37
C GLN A 170 -13.80 -30.35 -9.27
N THR A 171 -13.39 -31.62 -9.36
CA THR A 171 -12.39 -32.19 -8.45
C THR A 171 -11.06 -31.47 -8.54
N GLN A 172 -10.56 -31.22 -9.75
CA GLN A 172 -9.30 -30.48 -9.96
C GLN A 172 -9.37 -29.07 -9.34
N LEU A 173 -10.47 -28.34 -9.56
CA LEU A 173 -10.64 -27.00 -8.99
C LEU A 173 -10.63 -27.01 -7.46
N ILE A 174 -11.16 -28.06 -6.83
CA ILE A 174 -11.13 -28.22 -5.37
C ILE A 174 -9.70 -28.51 -4.89
N GLU A 175 -8.95 -29.36 -5.60
CA GLU A 175 -7.56 -29.67 -5.29
C GLU A 175 -6.67 -28.42 -5.41
N ASP A 176 -6.82 -27.67 -6.51
CA ASP A 176 -6.09 -26.41 -6.74
C ASP A 176 -6.37 -25.39 -5.63
N LEU A 177 -7.62 -25.29 -5.17
CA LEU A 177 -8.01 -24.43 -4.04
C LEU A 177 -7.32 -24.85 -2.74
N LEU A 178 -7.26 -26.15 -2.46
CA LEU A 178 -6.61 -26.68 -1.26
C LEU A 178 -5.11 -26.41 -1.28
N ASP A 179 -4.47 -26.51 -2.44
CA ASP A 179 -3.05 -26.20 -2.61
C ASP A 179 -2.75 -24.72 -2.44
N ILE A 180 -3.57 -23.83 -3.02
CA ILE A 180 -3.48 -22.39 -2.76
C ILE A 180 -3.62 -22.09 -1.26
N SER A 181 -4.57 -22.75 -0.58
CA SER A 181 -4.76 -22.59 0.86
C SER A 181 -3.56 -23.10 1.70
N ARG A 182 -2.83 -24.11 1.22
CA ARG A 182 -1.58 -24.58 1.84
C ARG A 182 -0.45 -23.58 1.62
N ILE A 183 -0.34 -23.02 0.41
CA ILE A 183 0.64 -21.99 0.05
C ILE A 183 0.49 -20.75 0.93
N ILE A 184 -0.73 -20.20 1.03
CA ILE A 184 -1.00 -18.98 1.81
C ILE A 184 -0.66 -19.18 3.29
N ARG A 185 -0.81 -20.39 3.82
CA ARG A 185 -0.47 -20.72 5.21
C ARG A 185 1.01 -21.09 5.43
N GLY A 186 1.84 -21.01 4.39
CA GLY A 186 3.25 -21.38 4.44
C GLY A 186 3.49 -22.87 4.69
N LYS A 187 2.51 -23.74 4.41
CA LYS A 187 2.56 -25.18 4.69
C LYS A 187 2.83 -26.04 3.46
N LEU A 188 3.23 -25.43 2.34
CA LEU A 188 3.59 -26.20 1.14
C LEU A 188 5.00 -26.78 1.31
N THR A 189 5.08 -28.07 1.59
CA THR A 189 6.33 -28.83 1.50
C THR A 189 6.59 -29.19 0.05
N LEU A 190 7.61 -28.56 -0.55
CA LEU A 190 8.12 -28.93 -1.86
C LEU A 190 9.03 -30.15 -1.73
N ASN A 191 8.77 -31.21 -2.49
CA ASN A 191 9.66 -32.35 -2.64
C ASN A 191 10.38 -32.23 -3.98
N PRO A 192 11.52 -31.52 -4.05
CA PRO A 192 12.25 -31.38 -5.30
C PRO A 192 12.76 -32.76 -5.77
N CYS A 193 12.47 -33.13 -7.02
CA CYS A 193 13.03 -34.31 -7.66
C CYS A 193 13.99 -33.88 -8.79
N PRO A 194 15.12 -34.59 -8.98
CA PRO A 194 16.01 -34.31 -10.11
C PRO A 194 15.27 -34.60 -11.42
N VAL A 195 15.16 -33.60 -12.29
CA VAL A 195 14.71 -33.77 -13.68
C VAL A 195 15.94 -33.79 -14.57
N ASN A 196 16.11 -34.89 -15.31
CA ASN A 196 17.19 -35.03 -16.27
C ASN A 196 16.78 -34.33 -17.57
N LEU A 197 17.31 -33.13 -17.80
CA LEU A 197 17.13 -32.40 -19.05
C LEU A 197 18.08 -33.01 -20.10
N ILE A 198 17.63 -34.07 -20.75
CA ILE A 198 18.36 -34.65 -21.88
C ILE A 198 18.29 -33.63 -23.01
N SER A 199 19.44 -33.08 -23.38
CA SER A 199 19.65 -32.24 -24.56
C SER A 199 20.24 -33.02 -25.71
#